data_AF-A0A7X5P8V1-F1
#
_entry.id   AF-A0A7X5P8V1-F1
#
_cell.length_a   1.000
_cell.length_b   1.000
_cell.length_c   1.000
_cell.angle_alpha   90.00
_cell.angle_beta   90.00
_cell.angle_gamma   90.00
#
_symmetry.space_group_name_H-M   'P 1'
#
loop_
_entity.id
_entity.type
_entity.pdbx_description
1 polymer ?
#
loop_
_entity_poly.entity_id
_entity_poly.type
_entity_poly.pdbx_seq_one_letter_code
_entity_poly.pdbx_strand_id
1 'polypeptide(L)' 'MNNNANEQIMDKLKKVCICKNINRLTIKNAIKSGAKTVEEVRKATGAGTGACKGNRCTYTIEKLLEEYSK' A
#
# COMPACT_ATOMS: atom_id res chain seq x y z
N MET A 1 -17.75 4.83 -20.03
CA MET A 1 -17.83 4.50 -18.59
C MET A 1 -16.55 3.77 -18.22
N ASN A 2 -15.66 4.43 -17.48
CA ASN A 2 -14.32 3.90 -17.19
C ASN A 2 -14.47 2.74 -16.20
N ASN A 3 -13.92 1.57 -16.56
CA ASN A 3 -13.98 0.32 -15.76
C ASN A 3 -13.12 0.41 -14.48
N ASN A 4 -13.39 1.39 -13.62
CA ASN A 4 -12.67 1.67 -12.37
C ASN A 4 -13.00 0.64 -11.27
N ALA A 5 -14.14 -0.06 -11.39
CA ALA A 5 -14.56 -1.07 -10.41
C ALA A 5 -13.62 -2.29 -10.37
N ASN A 6 -13.13 -2.74 -11.52
CA ASN A 6 -12.27 -3.93 -11.60
C ASN A 6 -10.93 -3.71 -10.91
N GLU A 7 -10.30 -2.54 -11.08
CA GLU A 7 -9.02 -2.24 -10.45
C GLU A 7 -9.16 -2.15 -8.92
N GLN A 8 -10.21 -1.48 -8.42
CA GLN A 8 -10.47 -1.39 -6.99
C GLN A 8 -10.75 -2.75 -6.34
N ILE A 9 -11.45 -3.65 -7.04
CA ILE A 9 -11.67 -5.03 -6.58
C ILE A 9 -10.31 -5.76 -6.48
N MET A 10 -9.47 -5.66 -7.52
CA MET A 10 -8.15 -6.29 -7.52
C MET A 10 -7.24 -5.73 -6.40
N ASP A 11 -7.29 -4.43 -6.13
CA ASP A 11 -6.53 -3.81 -5.05
C ASP A 11 -6.97 -4.25 -3.65
N LYS A 12 -8.26 -4.59 -3.46
CA LYS A 12 -8.77 -5.15 -2.19
C LYS A 12 -8.26 -6.57 -1.96
N LEU A 13 -8.15 -7.35 -3.04
CA LEU A 13 -7.70 -8.76 -2.99
C LEU A 13 -6.18 -8.86 -2.85
N LYS A 14 -5.43 -8.02 -3.58
CA LYS A 14 -3.97 -8.07 -3.60
C LYS A 14 -3.38 -7.62 -2.27
N LYS A 15 -2.66 -8.53 -1.60
CA LYS A 15 -1.94 -8.23 -0.36
C LYS A 15 -0.58 -7.62 -0.65
N VAL A 16 -0.29 -6.50 0.01
CA VAL A 16 1.03 -5.84 -0.03
C VAL A 16 1.83 -6.24 1.21
N CYS A 17 1.23 -6.15 2.40
CA CYS A 17 1.87 -6.65 3.63
C CYS A 17 1.27 -7.99 4.02
N ILE A 18 1.99 -9.08 3.69
CA ILE A 18 1.50 -10.44 3.91
C ILE A 18 1.38 -10.76 5.40
N CYS A 19 2.38 -10.39 6.23
CA CYS A 19 2.37 -10.68 7.68
C CYS A 19 1.29 -9.93 8.47
N LYS A 20 0.83 -8.77 7.96
CA LYS A 20 -0.19 -7.93 8.61
C LYS A 20 -1.53 -7.98 7.86
N ASN A 21 -1.62 -8.79 6.80
CA ASN A 21 -2.80 -8.94 5.95
C ASN A 21 -3.31 -7.63 5.31
N ILE A 22 -2.42 -6.66 5.04
CA ILE A 22 -2.79 -5.34 4.48
C ILE A 22 -2.81 -5.40 2.96
N ASN A 23 -3.90 -4.95 2.36
CA ASN A 23 -4.10 -4.96 0.92
C ASN A 23 -3.58 -3.69 0.23
N ARG A 24 -3.48 -3.75 -1.11
CA ARG A 24 -2.98 -2.66 -1.96
C ARG A 24 -3.90 -1.44 -1.88
N LEU A 25 -5.22 -1.64 -1.73
CA LEU A 25 -6.17 -0.53 -1.57
C LEU A 25 -5.85 0.32 -0.34
N THR A 26 -5.60 -0.30 0.82
CA THR A 26 -5.26 0.43 2.05
C THR A 26 -3.99 1.27 1.89
N ILE A 27 -2.96 0.72 1.22
CA ILE A 27 -1.73 1.46 0.94
C ILE A 27 -2.01 2.64 -0.01
N LYS A 28 -2.72 2.41 -1.12
CA LYS A 28 -3.09 3.47 -2.07
C LYS A 28 -3.92 4.58 -1.39
N ASN A 29 -4.85 4.22 -0.50
CA ASN A 29 -5.64 5.19 0.25
C ASN A 29 -4.80 6.03 1.20
N ALA A 30 -3.81 5.44 1.88
CA ALA A 30 -2.87 6.19 2.72
C ALA A 30 -2.04 7.20 1.90
N ILE A 31 -1.58 6.80 0.72
CA ILE A 31 -0.83 7.69 -0.20
C ILE A 31 -1.74 8.83 -0.68
N LYS A 32 -2.96 8.53 -1.12
CA LYS A 32 -3.97 9.54 -1.50
C LYS A 32 -4.35 10.49 -0.37
N SER A 33 -4.26 10.03 0.88
CA SER A 33 -4.52 10.83 2.07
C SER A 33 -3.32 11.71 2.48
N GLY A 34 -2.19 11.64 1.74
CA GLY A 34 -1.05 12.52 1.92
C GLY A 34 0.25 11.85 2.36
N ALA A 35 0.30 10.52 2.52
CA ALA A 35 1.56 9.85 2.83
C ALA A 35 2.51 9.89 1.62
N LYS A 36 3.72 10.42 1.81
CA LYS A 36 4.75 10.60 0.77
C LYS A 36 5.99 9.74 0.99
N THR A 37 6.11 9.14 2.17
CA THR A 37 7.25 8.28 2.53
C THR A 37 6.77 6.91 2.99
N VAL A 38 7.67 5.91 2.92
CA VAL A 38 7.40 4.58 3.46
C VAL A 38 7.03 4.67 4.94
N GLU A 39 7.70 5.53 5.70
CA GLU A 39 7.46 5.68 7.13
C GLU A 39 6.07 6.27 7.43
N GLU A 40 5.60 7.23 6.65
CA GLU A 40 4.22 7.73 6.77
C GLU A 40 3.20 6.65 6.41
N VAL A 41 3.46 5.85 5.36
CA VAL A 41 2.59 4.71 5.02
C VAL A 41 2.56 3.68 6.15
N ARG A 42 3.71 3.40 6.78
CA ARG A 42 3.80 2.50 7.95
C ARG A 42 2.97 3.03 9.11
N LYS A 43 3.08 4.33 9.43
CA LYS A 43 2.28 4.97 10.48
C LYS A 43 0.78 4.94 10.17
N ALA A 44 0.39 5.19 8.93
CA ALA A 44 -1.01 5.25 8.52
C ALA A 44 -1.68 3.87 8.43
N THR A 45 -0.94 2.82 8.06
CA THR A 45 -1.53 1.50 7.71
C THR A 45 -1.09 0.37 8.62
N GLY A 46 -0.01 0.53 9.36
CA GLY A 46 0.64 -0.56 10.11
C GLY A 46 1.37 -1.58 9.21
N ALA A 47 1.47 -1.34 7.90
CA ALA A 47 2.33 -2.15 7.04
C ALA A 47 3.79 -1.96 7.46
N GLY A 48 4.64 -2.96 7.26
CA GLY A 48 6.07 -2.85 7.55
C GLY A 48 6.47 -2.96 9.04
N THR A 49 5.53 -2.94 9.97
CA THR A 49 5.81 -3.04 11.42
C THR A 49 5.57 -4.43 12.02
N GLY A 50 5.21 -5.42 11.19
CA GLY A 50 5.02 -6.81 11.63
C GLY A 50 6.32 -7.59 11.83
N ALA A 51 6.20 -8.90 12.10
CA ALA A 51 7.34 -9.78 12.42
C ALA A 51 8.48 -9.78 11.39
N CYS A 52 8.19 -9.54 10.12
CA CYS A 52 9.21 -9.43 9.07
C CYS A 52 9.81 -8.03 8.91
N LYS A 53 9.48 -7.07 9.78
CA LYS A 53 10.04 -5.70 9.85
C LYS A 53 10.08 -4.97 8.49
N GLY A 54 9.05 -5.19 7.66
CA GLY A 54 8.94 -4.56 6.34
C GLY A 54 9.76 -5.19 5.22
N ASN A 55 10.55 -6.22 5.49
CA ASN A 55 11.41 -6.87 4.49
C ASN A 55 10.67 -7.36 3.23
N ARG A 56 9.37 -7.68 3.34
CA ARG A 56 8.55 -8.20 2.23
C ARG A 56 7.70 -7.17 1.50
N CYS A 57 7.38 -6.05 2.15
CA CYS A 57 6.40 -5.09 1.62
C CYS A 57 6.98 -3.72 1.30
N THR A 58 8.13 -3.34 1.90
CA THR A 58 8.75 -2.02 1.72
C THR A 58 8.97 -1.70 0.24
N TYR A 59 9.59 -2.60 -0.53
CA TYR A 59 9.81 -2.41 -1.97
C TYR A 59 8.52 -2.12 -2.77
N THR A 60 7.42 -2.82 -2.44
CA THR A 60 6.13 -2.60 -3.11
C THR A 60 5.52 -1.27 -2.70
N ILE A 61 5.70 -0.84 -1.44
CA ILE A 61 5.24 0.46 -0.95
C ILE A 61 6.01 1.58 -1.64
N GLU A 62 7.33 1.46 -1.80
CA GLU A 62 8.18 2.41 -2.52
C GLU A 62 7.72 2.59 -3.96
N LYS A 63 7.49 1.48 -4.69
CA LYS A 63 6.94 1.56 -6.05
C LYS A 63 5.59 2.26 -6.12
N LEU A 64 4.70 1.98 -5.17
CA LEU A 64 3.40 2.65 -5.10
C LEU A 64 3.53 4.16 -4.83
N LEU A 65 4.49 4.57 -4.00
CA LEU A 65 4.78 5.98 -3.75
C LEU A 65 5.34 6.67 -5.01
N GLU A 66 6.26 6.01 -5.73
CA GLU A 66 6.80 6.50 -7.00
C GLU A 66 5.73 6.63 -8.08
N GLU A 67 4.78 5.69 -8.16
CA GLU A 67 3.63 5.73 -9.07
C GLU A 67 2.74 6.97 -8.84
N TYR A 68 2.65 7.47 -7.59
CA TYR A 68 1.80 8.60 -7.19
C TYR A 68 2.54 9.94 -7.08
N SER A 69 3.87 9.93 -7.18
CA SER A 69 4.70 11.14 -7.14
C SER A 69 4.93 11.76 -8.52
N LYS A 70 4.40 11.12 -9.58
CA LYS A 70 4.39 11.61 -10.96
C LYS A 70 3.05 12.26 -11.27
#